data_AF-A0A6P8RFN1-F1
#
_entry.id   AF-A0A6P8RFN1-F1
#
_cell.length_a   1.000
_cell.length_b   1.000
_cell.length_c   1.000
_cell.angle_alpha   90.00
_cell.angle_beta   90.00
_cell.angle_gamma   90.00
#
_symmetry.space_group_name_H-M   'P 1'
#
loop_
_entity.id
_entity.type
_entity.pdbx_description
1 polymer ?
#
loop_
_entity_poly.entity_id
_entity_poly.type
_entity_poly.pdbx_seq_one_letter_code
_entity_poly.pdbx_strand_id
1 'polypeptide(L)'
;MADEVKQPLSEKASKDEAKQLSETASQSEVKQLSETDVHKESDLVSDDDEKPETMAEDSKTADEQVAGLEMTLTVPEPPKANEKAIEFLSSIGEDELLLTAFSETLGCFSDTKAQIGEFTILVQPAIYRGFEDCYLVHVTSHSTIDDIPCNSSIYAYVSKRFETLEQQRQEYIKMKEQFLEKKTHMVKQGDKLVVESFITEGKHFAPQLVKHHTTSYPWNTLEGFVSQASNFLILRILARRRAVPENMIFLVFDGEKNLCQSTYDELGFQMQTIGQDTIDVYGIERTIHSEVDLPISWQNYFLADGRS
;
A
#
# COMPACT_ATOMS: atom_id res chain seq x y z
N MET A 1 29.34 -12.93 47.41
CA MET A 1 30.14 -12.79 46.17
C MET A 1 29.95 -14.10 45.42
N ALA A 2 29.27 -14.21 44.28
CA ALA A 2 28.59 -13.27 43.41
C ALA A 2 27.41 -14.03 42.77
N ASP A 3 26.23 -13.41 42.68
CA ASP A 3 25.14 -13.90 41.85
C ASP A 3 25.35 -13.34 40.44
N GLU A 4 25.51 -14.23 39.46
CA GLU A 4 25.63 -13.88 38.05
C GLU A 4 24.26 -14.06 37.39
N VAL A 5 23.68 -12.92 36.98
CA VAL A 5 22.41 -12.78 36.29
C VAL A 5 22.53 -13.35 34.87
N LYS A 6 21.83 -14.45 34.59
CA LYS A 6 21.51 -14.86 33.21
C LYS A 6 20.17 -14.25 32.79
N GLN A 7 20.21 -13.22 31.95
CA GLN A 7 19.05 -12.76 31.17
C GLN A 7 18.67 -13.81 30.11
N PRO A 8 17.37 -14.07 29.84
CA PRO A 8 16.99 -15.00 28.79
C PRO A 8 16.98 -14.31 27.42
N LEU A 9 17.82 -14.81 26.52
CA LEU A 9 17.90 -14.44 25.10
C LEU A 9 16.65 -14.83 24.27
N SER A 10 15.61 -15.41 24.86
CA SER A 10 14.44 -15.95 24.14
C SER A 10 13.28 -14.97 23.94
N GLU A 11 13.25 -13.84 24.64
CA GLU A 11 12.13 -12.88 24.58
C GLU A 11 12.28 -11.83 23.46
N LYS A 12 13.51 -11.62 22.95
CA LYS A 12 13.76 -10.75 21.79
C LYS A 12 13.45 -11.44 20.47
N ALA A 13 13.86 -12.72 20.33
CA ALA A 13 13.63 -13.50 19.12
C ALA A 13 12.13 -13.61 18.76
N SER A 14 11.27 -13.81 19.77
CA SER A 14 9.82 -13.96 19.55
C SER A 14 9.10 -12.64 19.25
N LYS A 15 9.67 -11.48 19.63
CA LYS A 15 9.13 -10.16 19.30
C LYS A 15 9.49 -9.74 17.87
N ASP A 16 10.69 -10.08 17.42
CA ASP A 16 11.14 -9.82 16.07
C ASP A 16 10.36 -10.67 15.05
N GLU A 17 10.05 -11.94 15.38
CA GLU A 17 9.19 -12.81 14.57
C GLU A 17 7.74 -12.29 14.44
N ALA A 18 7.14 -11.85 15.54
CA ALA A 18 5.78 -11.28 15.53
C ALA A 18 5.69 -9.99 14.70
N LYS A 19 6.75 -9.16 14.77
CA LYS A 19 6.85 -7.93 14.01
C LYS A 19 7.06 -8.20 12.51
N GLN A 20 7.93 -9.14 12.17
CA GLN A 20 8.17 -9.61 10.79
C GLN A 20 6.92 -10.25 10.19
N LEU A 21 6.17 -11.06 10.94
CA LEU A 21 4.89 -11.62 10.49
C LEU A 21 3.83 -10.53 10.29
N SER A 22 3.86 -9.43 11.06
CA SER A 22 2.98 -8.27 10.86
C SER A 22 3.33 -7.45 9.63
N GLU A 23 4.62 -7.27 9.36
CA GLU A 23 5.11 -6.58 8.17
C GLU A 23 4.82 -7.44 6.93
N THR A 24 5.01 -8.76 7.03
CA THR A 24 4.66 -9.72 5.99
C THR A 24 3.15 -9.83 5.78
N ALA A 25 2.31 -9.77 6.82
CA ALA A 25 0.85 -9.75 6.68
C ALA A 25 0.36 -8.47 5.98
N SER A 26 0.88 -7.30 6.39
CA SER A 26 0.58 -6.03 5.71
C SER A 26 1.12 -5.96 4.26
N GLN A 27 2.14 -6.75 3.92
CA GLN A 27 2.74 -6.85 2.57
C GLN A 27 2.12 -7.98 1.70
N SER A 28 1.58 -9.04 2.31
CA SER A 28 1.05 -10.23 1.62
C SER A 28 -0.43 -10.10 1.24
N GLU A 29 -1.17 -9.14 1.79
CA GLU A 29 -2.60 -8.97 1.53
C GLU A 29 -2.97 -8.69 0.07
N VAL A 30 -2.01 -8.41 -0.82
CA VAL A 30 -2.28 -8.28 -2.27
C VAL A 30 -1.16 -8.91 -3.14
N LYS A 31 -0.28 -9.75 -2.57
CA LYS A 31 0.81 -10.39 -3.32
C LYS A 31 0.39 -11.75 -3.87
N GLN A 32 -0.71 -11.81 -4.64
CA GLN A 32 -1.09 -13.03 -5.36
C GLN A 32 -1.67 -12.71 -6.72
N LEU A 33 -0.80 -12.78 -7.74
CA LEU A 33 -1.02 -13.44 -9.04
C LEU A 33 0.16 -13.09 -9.95
N SER A 34 1.26 -13.86 -9.87
CA SER A 34 2.04 -14.28 -11.06
C SER A 34 3.30 -15.06 -10.65
N GLU A 35 3.36 -16.32 -11.07
CA GLU A 35 4.62 -16.98 -11.42
C GLU A 35 4.41 -17.71 -12.74
N THR A 36 5.28 -17.42 -13.72
CA THR A 36 5.76 -18.43 -14.69
C THR A 36 7.21 -18.14 -15.06
N ASP A 37 8.06 -19.15 -14.81
CA ASP A 37 9.42 -19.34 -15.32
C ASP A 37 9.45 -19.59 -16.84
N VAL A 38 10.46 -19.04 -17.54
CA VAL A 38 11.17 -19.73 -18.65
C VAL A 38 12.63 -19.24 -18.74
N HIS A 39 13.58 -20.20 -18.68
CA HIS A 39 15.02 -20.09 -18.99
C HIS A 39 15.34 -19.75 -20.46
N LYS A 40 16.41 -18.98 -20.73
CA LYS A 40 17.68 -19.48 -21.36
C LYS A 40 18.73 -18.38 -21.67
N GLU A 41 19.95 -18.66 -21.21
CA GLU A 41 21.30 -18.48 -21.78
C GLU A 41 21.60 -17.38 -22.83
N SER A 42 22.68 -16.62 -22.59
CA SER A 42 23.97 -16.87 -23.28
C SER A 42 25.13 -16.05 -22.71
N ASP A 43 26.27 -16.73 -22.54
CA ASP A 43 27.60 -16.24 -22.16
C ASP A 43 28.18 -15.14 -23.07
N LEU A 44 29.14 -14.37 -22.55
CA LEU A 44 30.57 -14.38 -22.94
C LEU A 44 31.32 -13.10 -22.47
N VAL A 45 32.37 -13.31 -21.65
CA VAL A 45 33.79 -12.83 -21.80
C VAL A 45 34.02 -11.32 -21.97
N SER A 46 34.91 -10.58 -21.29
CA SER A 46 36.26 -10.81 -20.74
C SER A 46 36.71 -9.60 -19.88
N ASP A 47 37.46 -9.90 -18.83
CA ASP A 47 38.78 -9.38 -18.42
C ASP A 47 39.20 -7.89 -18.48
N ASP A 48 39.79 -7.51 -17.34
CA ASP A 48 41.03 -6.75 -17.13
C ASP A 48 41.05 -5.22 -16.99
N ASP A 49 41.28 -4.85 -15.71
CA ASP A 49 42.43 -4.11 -15.19
C ASP A 49 42.52 -2.57 -15.30
N GLU A 50 42.48 -2.00 -14.10
CA GLU A 50 43.50 -1.14 -13.48
C GLU A 50 44.13 -0.01 -14.33
N LYS A 51 43.68 1.21 -13.97
CA LYS A 51 44.46 2.45 -13.78
C LYS A 51 45.83 2.20 -13.07
N PRO A 52 46.73 3.20 -12.88
CA PRO A 52 46.75 4.60 -13.33
C PRO A 52 48.15 5.13 -13.77
N GLU A 53 48.30 6.45 -13.78
CA GLU A 53 49.53 7.27 -13.61
C GLU A 53 50.07 7.91 -14.89
N THR A 54 50.55 9.17 -14.95
CA THR A 54 51.02 10.12 -13.93
C THR A 54 51.18 11.52 -14.54
N MET A 55 51.04 12.54 -13.68
CA MET A 55 51.91 13.75 -13.52
C MET A 55 51.95 14.91 -14.52
N ALA A 56 51.73 16.08 -13.89
CA ALA A 56 52.50 17.33 -13.97
C ALA A 56 52.33 18.21 -15.21
N GLU A 57 52.29 19.54 -15.11
CA GLU A 57 52.32 20.52 -14.02
C GLU A 57 51.97 21.87 -14.70
N ASP A 58 51.53 22.83 -13.88
CA ASP A 58 52.08 24.20 -13.84
C ASP A 58 51.14 25.40 -14.09
N SER A 59 51.43 26.44 -13.30
CA SER A 59 51.06 27.86 -13.40
C SER A 59 49.86 28.44 -12.60
N LYS A 60 50.18 28.81 -11.35
CA LYS A 60 50.10 30.16 -10.74
C LYS A 60 48.88 31.10 -10.97
N THR A 61 48.21 31.32 -9.83
CA THR A 61 47.69 32.59 -9.24
C THR A 61 46.67 33.46 -9.99
N ALA A 62 45.46 33.55 -9.42
CA ALA A 62 44.77 34.82 -9.12
C ALA A 62 43.58 34.60 -8.16
N ASP A 63 43.61 35.34 -7.05
CA ASP A 63 42.52 35.84 -6.18
C ASP A 63 41.38 34.91 -5.72
N GLU A 64 41.44 34.60 -4.41
CA GLU A 64 40.32 34.13 -3.59
C GLU A 64 39.14 35.11 -3.62
N GLN A 65 38.06 34.73 -4.30
CA GLN A 65 36.71 35.10 -3.89
C GLN A 65 36.13 33.94 -3.11
N VAL A 66 36.10 34.07 -1.78
CA VAL A 66 35.33 33.19 -0.91
C VAL A 66 33.85 33.51 -1.13
N ALA A 67 33.28 32.95 -2.19
CA ALA A 67 31.84 32.83 -2.32
C ALA A 67 31.42 31.70 -1.37
N GLY A 68 30.81 32.08 -0.25
CA GLY A 68 30.17 31.14 0.66
C GLY A 68 29.19 30.28 -0.13
N LEU A 69 29.50 28.99 -0.23
CA LEU A 69 28.50 27.98 -0.53
C LEU A 69 27.56 27.92 0.67
N GLU A 70 26.55 28.79 0.67
CA GLU A 70 25.31 28.50 1.37
C GLU A 70 24.76 27.21 0.75
N MET A 71 25.06 26.10 1.41
CA MET A 71 24.38 24.82 1.18
C MET A 71 22.94 25.05 1.62
N THR A 72 22.13 25.53 0.68
CA THR A 72 20.68 25.57 0.82
C THR A 72 20.26 24.11 0.94
N LEU A 73 20.01 23.68 2.17
CA LEU A 73 19.29 22.46 2.46
C LEU A 73 17.91 22.62 1.83
N THR A 74 17.77 22.19 0.58
CA THR A 74 16.47 22.09 -0.08
C THR A 74 15.69 21.04 0.68
N VAL A 75 14.80 21.49 1.57
CA VAL A 75 13.80 20.63 2.18
C VAL A 75 12.99 20.02 1.03
N PRO A 76 12.90 18.69 0.92
CA PRO A 76 12.09 18.06 -0.13
C PRO A 76 10.67 18.62 -0.10
N GLU A 77 10.15 18.97 -1.26
CA GLU A 77 8.76 19.40 -1.37
C GLU A 77 7.85 18.24 -0.95
N PRO A 78 6.79 18.47 -0.15
CA PRO A 78 5.89 17.40 0.25
C PRO A 78 5.28 16.71 -0.98
N PRO A 79 5.06 15.38 -0.92
CA PRO A 79 4.50 14.64 -2.04
C PRO A 79 3.12 15.16 -2.39
N LYS A 80 2.82 15.19 -3.69
CA LYS A 80 1.55 15.64 -4.27
C LYS A 80 1.08 14.66 -5.33
N ALA A 81 -0.23 14.59 -5.51
CA ALA A 81 -0.81 14.02 -6.72
C ALA A 81 -0.52 14.94 -7.91
N ASN A 82 -0.46 14.36 -9.11
CA ASN A 82 -0.28 15.16 -10.32
C ASN A 82 -1.60 15.53 -10.98
N GLU A 83 -1.55 16.48 -11.92
CA GLU A 83 -2.73 16.96 -12.64
C GLU A 83 -3.48 15.83 -13.35
N LYS A 84 -2.77 14.82 -13.88
CA LYS A 84 -3.38 13.68 -14.57
C LYS A 84 -4.26 12.83 -13.65
N ALA A 85 -3.81 12.57 -12.43
CA ALA A 85 -4.61 11.87 -11.43
C ALA A 85 -5.86 12.68 -11.04
N ILE A 86 -5.73 13.99 -10.87
CA ILE A 86 -6.83 14.89 -10.51
C ILE A 86 -7.86 15.01 -11.65
N GLU A 87 -7.37 15.14 -12.89
CA GLU A 87 -8.18 15.10 -14.11
C GLU A 87 -8.93 13.76 -14.23
N PHE A 88 -8.25 12.64 -13.95
CA PHE A 88 -8.89 11.32 -13.96
C PHE A 88 -10.04 11.25 -12.96
N LEU A 89 -9.84 11.64 -11.70
CA LEU A 89 -10.91 11.61 -10.68
C LEU A 89 -12.10 12.48 -11.10
N SER A 90 -11.82 13.63 -11.71
CA SER A 90 -12.84 14.55 -12.22
C SER A 90 -13.54 14.05 -13.49
N SER A 91 -12.92 13.13 -14.23
CA SER A 91 -13.46 12.56 -15.48
C SER A 91 -14.51 11.49 -15.25
N ILE A 92 -14.68 11.01 -14.02
CA ILE A 92 -15.56 9.89 -13.72
C ILE A 92 -17.01 10.36 -13.70
N GLY A 93 -17.82 9.82 -14.61
CA GLY A 93 -19.23 10.17 -14.73
C GLY A 93 -20.11 9.50 -13.69
N GLU A 94 -21.32 10.05 -13.48
CA GLU A 94 -22.33 9.47 -12.57
C GLU A 94 -22.74 8.04 -12.97
N ASP A 95 -22.84 7.77 -14.28
CA ASP A 95 -23.17 6.42 -14.78
C ASP A 95 -22.11 5.39 -14.38
N GLU A 96 -20.83 5.78 -14.41
CA GLU A 96 -19.72 4.91 -13.98
C GLU A 96 -19.74 4.70 -12.47
N LEU A 97 -20.02 5.76 -11.70
CA LEU A 97 -20.18 5.71 -10.25
C LEU A 97 -21.30 4.74 -9.84
N LEU A 98 -22.42 4.69 -10.55
CA LEU A 98 -23.50 3.73 -10.23
C LEU A 98 -23.04 2.27 -10.36
N LEU A 99 -22.05 2.01 -11.23
CA LEU A 99 -21.51 0.69 -11.51
C LEU A 99 -20.35 0.30 -10.59
N THR A 100 -19.98 1.16 -9.62
CA THR A 100 -18.99 0.85 -8.58
C THR A 100 -19.59 0.26 -7.31
N ALA A 101 -20.92 0.15 -7.21
CA ALA A 101 -21.53 -0.68 -6.18
C ALA A 101 -21.44 -2.16 -6.57
N PHE A 102 -20.74 -2.97 -5.77
CA PHE A 102 -20.54 -4.39 -6.02
C PHE A 102 -20.29 -5.15 -4.72
N SER A 103 -20.39 -6.47 -4.79
CA SER A 103 -19.97 -7.36 -3.71
C SER A 103 -19.27 -8.57 -4.30
N GLU A 104 -18.09 -8.88 -3.77
CA GLU A 104 -17.20 -9.92 -4.26
C GLU A 104 -16.54 -10.66 -3.08
N THR A 105 -16.30 -11.94 -3.28
CA THR A 105 -15.50 -12.77 -2.36
C THR A 105 -14.47 -13.51 -3.21
N LEU A 106 -13.19 -13.33 -2.87
CA LEU A 106 -12.04 -13.93 -3.50
C LEU A 106 -11.41 -14.93 -2.53
N GLY A 107 -10.90 -16.05 -3.05
CA GLY A 107 -10.09 -16.97 -2.26
C GLY A 107 -8.64 -16.49 -2.15
N CYS A 108 -8.01 -16.68 -0.99
CA CYS A 108 -6.57 -16.43 -0.77
C CYS A 108 -5.81 -17.77 -0.80
N PHE A 109 -4.66 -17.86 -1.46
CA PHE A 109 -4.18 -19.13 -2.01
C PHE A 109 -2.74 -19.63 -1.77
N SER A 110 -1.85 -19.08 -0.95
CA SER A 110 -0.42 -19.53 -0.84
C SER A 110 0.35 -19.78 -2.18
N ASP A 111 1.66 -19.95 -2.10
CA ASP A 111 2.47 -20.27 -3.29
C ASP A 111 2.34 -21.74 -3.69
N THR A 112 1.95 -22.58 -2.73
CA THR A 112 1.64 -24.00 -2.94
C THR A 112 0.22 -24.23 -3.47
N LYS A 113 -0.51 -23.16 -3.79
CA LYS A 113 -1.90 -23.17 -4.30
C LYS A 113 -2.91 -23.71 -3.29
N ALA A 114 -2.56 -23.74 -2.01
CA ALA A 114 -3.47 -24.16 -0.95
C ALA A 114 -4.34 -22.96 -0.55
N GLN A 115 -5.66 -23.13 -0.51
CA GLN A 115 -6.51 -22.06 -0.01
C GLN A 115 -6.24 -21.82 1.47
N ILE A 116 -5.78 -20.61 1.80
CA ILE A 116 -5.40 -20.16 3.15
C ILE A 116 -6.37 -19.15 3.73
N GLY A 117 -7.36 -18.70 2.95
CA GLY A 117 -8.28 -17.68 3.42
C GLY A 117 -9.29 -17.22 2.38
N GLU A 118 -9.98 -16.14 2.74
CA GLU A 118 -10.96 -15.44 1.93
C GLU A 118 -10.83 -13.93 2.11
N PHE A 119 -11.11 -13.20 1.04
CA PHE A 119 -11.11 -11.76 0.98
C PHE A 119 -12.45 -11.29 0.43
N THR A 120 -13.19 -10.48 1.17
CA THR A 120 -14.52 -10.01 0.79
C THR A 120 -14.52 -8.50 0.65
N ILE A 121 -15.14 -8.01 -0.43
CA ILE A 121 -15.40 -6.60 -0.69
C ILE A 121 -16.91 -6.39 -0.80
N LEU A 122 -17.40 -5.36 -0.13
CA LEU A 122 -18.76 -4.85 -0.28
C LEU A 122 -18.70 -3.34 -0.46
N VAL A 123 -19.22 -2.87 -1.58
CA VAL A 123 -19.41 -1.45 -1.89
C VAL A 123 -20.88 -1.20 -2.15
N GLN A 124 -21.47 -0.29 -1.40
CA GLN A 124 -22.89 0.07 -1.53
C GLN A 124 -23.12 1.58 -1.39
N PRO A 125 -24.14 2.15 -2.06
CA PRO A 125 -24.55 3.52 -1.82
C PRO A 125 -24.93 3.72 -0.35
N ALA A 126 -24.58 4.88 0.22
CA ALA A 126 -24.87 5.23 1.60
C ALA A 126 -25.06 6.75 1.75
N ILE A 127 -25.54 7.16 2.92
CA ILE A 127 -25.65 8.57 3.30
C ILE A 127 -24.78 8.79 4.54
N TYR A 128 -23.68 9.51 4.38
CA TYR A 128 -22.78 9.82 5.48
C TYR A 128 -23.41 10.87 6.39
N ARG A 129 -23.48 10.56 7.69
CA ARG A 129 -24.07 11.41 8.75
C ARG A 129 -25.47 11.97 8.43
N GLY A 130 -26.22 11.31 7.53
CA GLY A 130 -27.59 11.67 7.17
C GLY A 130 -27.74 12.81 6.16
N PHE A 131 -26.66 13.33 5.55
CA PHE A 131 -26.74 14.47 4.62
C PHE A 131 -25.87 14.37 3.37
N GLU A 132 -24.85 13.52 3.32
CA GLU A 132 -23.93 13.44 2.17
C GLU A 132 -24.04 12.08 1.48
N ASP A 133 -24.48 12.07 0.22
CA ASP A 133 -24.47 10.87 -0.61
C ASP A 133 -23.03 10.39 -0.84
N CYS A 134 -22.79 9.11 -0.58
CA CYS A 134 -21.46 8.52 -0.61
C CYS A 134 -21.54 7.01 -0.90
N TYR A 135 -20.40 6.34 -0.82
CA TYR A 135 -20.28 4.89 -0.81
C TYR A 135 -19.80 4.41 0.54
N LEU A 136 -20.46 3.38 1.07
CA LEU A 136 -19.96 2.58 2.16
C LEU A 136 -19.15 1.42 1.57
N VAL A 137 -17.87 1.39 1.90
CA VAL A 137 -16.92 0.34 1.52
C VAL A 137 -16.61 -0.48 2.77
N HIS A 138 -16.84 -1.78 2.70
CA HIS A 138 -16.48 -2.74 3.73
C HIS A 138 -15.65 -3.86 3.10
N VAL A 139 -14.43 -4.03 3.59
CA VAL A 139 -13.49 -5.02 3.10
C VAL A 139 -13.00 -5.84 4.29
N THR A 140 -12.92 -7.16 4.13
CA THR A 140 -12.42 -8.07 5.17
C THR A 140 -11.52 -9.12 4.56
N SER A 141 -10.36 -9.35 5.16
CA SER A 141 -9.50 -10.49 4.86
C SER A 141 -9.47 -11.42 6.07
N HIS A 142 -9.72 -12.71 5.83
CA HIS A 142 -9.58 -13.76 6.82
C HIS A 142 -8.64 -14.82 6.26
N SER A 143 -7.38 -14.81 6.70
CA SER A 143 -6.37 -15.74 6.20
C SER A 143 -5.53 -16.34 7.33
N THR A 144 -4.87 -17.45 7.05
CA THR A 144 -3.88 -18.08 7.93
C THR A 144 -2.54 -18.20 7.23
N ILE A 145 -1.47 -17.72 7.88
CA ILE A 145 -0.09 -17.91 7.43
C ILE A 145 0.59 -18.80 8.47
N ASP A 146 1.12 -19.96 8.07
CA ASP A 146 1.73 -20.94 8.99
C ASP A 146 0.82 -21.29 10.18
N ASP A 147 -0.47 -21.53 9.92
CA ASP A 147 -1.52 -21.77 10.91
C ASP A 147 -1.79 -20.60 11.90
N ILE A 148 -1.21 -19.43 11.66
CA ILE A 148 -1.45 -18.21 12.44
C ILE A 148 -2.51 -17.36 11.74
N PRO A 149 -3.66 -17.10 12.39
CA PRO A 149 -4.68 -16.20 11.85
C PRO A 149 -4.15 -14.78 11.70
N CYS A 150 -4.19 -14.30 10.45
CA CYS A 150 -3.88 -12.94 10.02
C CYS A 150 -5.15 -12.37 9.38
N ASN A 151 -5.76 -11.40 10.05
CA ASN A 151 -7.03 -10.83 9.59
C ASN A 151 -6.91 -9.32 9.48
N SER A 152 -7.64 -8.77 8.52
CA SER A 152 -7.84 -7.34 8.41
C SER A 152 -9.26 -6.97 8.05
N SER A 153 -9.62 -5.74 8.38
CA SER A 153 -10.85 -5.13 7.94
C SER A 153 -10.66 -3.65 7.65
N ILE A 154 -11.41 -3.16 6.67
CA ILE A 154 -11.55 -1.74 6.33
C ILE A 154 -13.04 -1.45 6.29
N TYR A 155 -13.45 -0.40 6.98
CA TYR A 155 -14.81 0.13 6.93
C TYR A 155 -14.72 1.63 6.64
N ALA A 156 -15.30 2.11 5.54
CA ALA A 156 -15.10 3.49 5.11
C ALA A 156 -16.31 4.10 4.41
N TYR A 157 -16.51 5.40 4.63
CA TYR A 157 -17.38 6.25 3.84
C TYR A 157 -16.52 7.06 2.86
N VAL A 158 -16.77 6.87 1.57
CA VAL A 158 -16.03 7.53 0.48
C VAL A 158 -17.00 8.38 -0.32
N SER A 159 -16.69 9.66 -0.51
CA SER A 159 -17.55 10.58 -1.25
C SER A 159 -17.65 10.19 -2.74
N LYS A 160 -18.62 10.76 -3.47
CA LYS A 160 -18.71 10.60 -4.94
C LYS A 160 -17.50 11.14 -5.70
N ARG A 161 -16.63 11.92 -5.03
CA ARG A 161 -15.34 12.42 -5.56
C ARG A 161 -14.15 11.59 -5.09
N PHE A 162 -14.38 10.39 -4.57
CA PHE A 162 -13.34 9.49 -4.06
C PHE A 162 -12.56 10.04 -2.85
N GLU A 163 -13.09 11.07 -2.21
CA GLU A 163 -12.49 11.63 -1.00
C GLU A 163 -12.88 10.77 0.21
N THR A 164 -11.95 10.55 1.14
CA THR A 164 -12.25 9.81 2.38
C THR A 164 -12.97 10.71 3.37
N LEU A 165 -14.24 10.40 3.65
CA LEU A 165 -15.01 11.08 4.70
C LEU A 165 -14.67 10.50 6.06
N GLU A 166 -14.61 9.17 6.13
CA GLU A 166 -14.22 8.41 7.31
C GLU A 166 -13.74 7.02 6.91
N GLN A 167 -12.69 6.51 7.54
CA GLN A 167 -12.21 5.15 7.33
C GLN A 167 -11.63 4.60 8.63
N GLN A 168 -12.06 3.39 9.01
CA GLN A 168 -11.43 2.59 10.04
C GLN A 168 -10.76 1.38 9.40
N ARG A 169 -9.49 1.17 9.71
CA ARG A 169 -8.74 -0.05 9.39
C ARG A 169 -8.38 -0.76 10.68
N GLN A 170 -8.47 -2.08 10.66
CA GLN A 170 -7.97 -2.93 11.73
C GLN A 170 -7.23 -4.10 11.11
N GLU A 171 -6.04 -4.38 11.61
CA GLU A 171 -5.24 -5.55 11.27
C GLU A 171 -4.89 -6.24 12.58
N TYR A 172 -5.04 -7.56 12.65
CA TYR A 172 -4.59 -8.30 13.82
C TYR A 172 -4.02 -9.68 13.48
N ILE A 173 -3.06 -10.07 14.29
CA ILE A 173 -2.42 -11.37 14.27
C ILE A 173 -2.59 -12.00 15.65
N LYS A 174 -3.08 -13.23 15.66
CA LYS A 174 -3.31 -13.98 16.90
C LYS A 174 -2.45 -15.22 16.93
N MET A 175 -1.36 -15.15 17.67
CA MET A 175 -0.52 -16.30 17.98
C MET A 175 -0.96 -16.94 19.30
N LYS A 176 -0.46 -18.14 19.60
CA LYS A 176 -0.85 -18.92 20.78
C LYS A 176 -0.66 -18.17 22.11
N GLU A 177 0.42 -17.40 22.22
CA GLU A 177 0.75 -16.65 23.44
C GLU A 177 0.76 -15.13 23.23
N GLN A 178 0.72 -14.67 21.98
CA GLN A 178 0.91 -13.27 21.62
C GLN A 178 -0.25 -12.74 20.76
N PHE A 179 -0.48 -11.46 20.91
CA PHE A 179 -1.45 -10.70 20.13
C PHE A 179 -0.78 -9.43 19.64
N LEU A 180 -1.04 -9.10 18.39
CA LEU A 180 -0.69 -7.82 17.80
C LEU A 180 -1.90 -7.31 17.04
N GLU A 181 -2.26 -6.06 17.28
CA GLU A 181 -3.33 -5.37 16.59
C GLU A 181 -2.88 -3.96 16.24
N LYS A 182 -3.08 -3.59 14.98
CA LYS A 182 -2.93 -2.23 14.48
C LYS A 182 -4.32 -1.71 14.10
N LYS A 183 -4.70 -0.55 14.63
CA LYS A 183 -5.93 0.16 14.25
C LYS A 183 -5.57 1.54 13.73
N THR A 184 -6.19 1.93 12.63
CA THR A 184 -6.11 3.28 12.11
C THR A 184 -7.51 3.82 11.89
N HIS A 185 -7.79 5.01 12.40
CA HIS A 185 -9.02 5.76 12.13
C HIS A 185 -8.66 7.05 11.42
N MET A 186 -9.32 7.32 10.30
CA MET A 186 -9.16 8.53 9.51
C MET A 186 -10.52 9.19 9.39
N VAL A 187 -10.61 10.48 9.65
CA VAL A 187 -11.88 11.20 9.57
C VAL A 187 -11.68 12.64 9.11
N LYS A 188 -12.50 13.07 8.16
CA LYS A 188 -12.57 14.46 7.74
C LYS A 188 -13.22 15.29 8.84
N GLN A 189 -12.50 16.29 9.34
CA GLN A 189 -12.96 17.22 10.37
C GLN A 189 -12.69 18.66 9.92
N GLY A 190 -13.75 19.32 9.41
CA GLY A 190 -13.61 20.65 8.83
C GLY A 190 -12.64 20.63 7.64
N ASP A 191 -11.60 21.46 7.71
CA ASP A 191 -10.57 21.60 6.67
C ASP A 191 -9.33 20.74 6.93
N LYS A 192 -9.51 19.58 7.59
CA LYS A 192 -8.42 18.65 7.90
C LYS A 192 -8.87 17.19 7.79
N LEU A 193 -7.93 16.31 7.46
CA LEU A 193 -8.03 14.88 7.71
C LEU A 193 -7.27 14.55 8.99
N VAL A 194 -7.96 14.02 9.99
CA VAL A 194 -7.35 13.54 11.24
C VAL A 194 -7.11 12.05 11.12
N VAL A 195 -5.89 11.60 11.41
CA VAL A 195 -5.48 10.20 11.37
C VAL A 195 -5.01 9.78 12.76
N GLU A 196 -5.71 8.83 13.37
CA GLU A 196 -5.36 8.24 14.66
C GLU A 196 -4.90 6.80 14.44
N SER A 197 -3.77 6.43 15.04
CA SER A 197 -3.19 5.09 14.93
C SER A 197 -2.91 4.51 16.31
N PHE A 198 -3.30 3.25 16.50
CA PHE A 198 -3.18 2.51 17.74
C PHE A 198 -2.44 1.20 17.46
N ILE A 199 -1.46 0.87 18.30
CA ILE A 199 -0.81 -0.44 18.32
C ILE A 199 -1.03 -1.06 19.68
N THR A 200 -1.70 -2.20 19.69
CA THR A 200 -1.93 -3.02 20.87
C THR A 200 -1.14 -4.31 20.71
N GLU A 201 -0.25 -4.61 21.66
CA GLU A 201 0.57 -5.82 21.62
C GLU A 201 0.69 -6.47 23.01
N GLY A 202 1.18 -7.70 23.04
CA GLY A 202 1.54 -8.40 24.27
C GLY A 202 0.91 -9.78 24.35
N LYS A 203 0.73 -10.28 25.58
CA LYS A 203 0.18 -11.62 25.78
C LYS A 203 -1.27 -11.66 25.34
N HIS A 204 -1.70 -12.75 24.69
CA HIS A 204 -3.07 -12.89 24.17
C HIS A 204 -4.17 -12.58 25.21
N PHE A 205 -3.98 -12.98 26.47
CA PHE A 205 -4.93 -12.75 27.57
C PHE A 205 -4.73 -11.43 28.34
N ALA A 206 -3.68 -10.67 28.01
CA ALA A 206 -3.38 -9.38 28.63
C ALA A 206 -2.69 -8.43 27.63
N PRO A 207 -3.36 -8.09 26.51
CA PRO A 207 -2.82 -7.17 25.52
C PRO A 207 -2.77 -5.74 26.11
N GLN A 208 -1.80 -4.95 25.69
CA GLN A 208 -1.59 -3.58 26.15
C GLN A 208 -1.41 -2.63 24.97
N LEU A 209 -1.99 -1.43 25.09
CA LEU A 209 -1.78 -0.35 24.13
C LEU A 209 -0.35 0.18 24.31
N VAL A 210 0.50 0.00 23.29
CA VAL A 210 1.92 0.39 23.34
C VAL A 210 2.23 1.64 22.53
N LYS A 211 1.43 1.93 21.50
CA LYS A 211 1.59 3.14 20.68
C LYS A 211 0.22 3.74 20.41
N HIS A 212 0.13 5.05 20.60
CA HIS A 212 -0.97 5.86 20.14
C HIS A 212 -0.40 7.13 19.51
N HIS A 213 -0.78 7.41 18.27
CA HIS A 213 -0.31 8.60 17.55
C HIS A 213 -1.47 9.23 16.78
N THR A 214 -1.54 10.54 16.83
CA THR A 214 -2.52 11.33 16.09
C THR A 214 -1.77 12.32 15.20
N THR A 215 -2.10 12.30 13.91
CA THR A 215 -1.60 13.24 12.91
C THR A 215 -2.78 13.97 12.29
N SER A 216 -2.56 15.16 11.77
CA SER A 216 -3.58 15.91 11.06
C SER A 216 -2.99 16.59 9.84
N TYR A 217 -3.68 16.45 8.72
CA TYR A 217 -3.28 16.97 7.42
C TYR A 217 -4.29 18.03 6.98
N PRO A 218 -3.86 19.24 6.59
CA PRO A 218 -4.74 20.22 5.95
C PRO A 218 -5.43 19.63 4.72
N TRP A 219 -6.73 19.88 4.54
CA TRP A 219 -7.49 19.28 3.45
C TRP A 219 -6.98 19.74 2.08
N ASN A 220 -6.59 21.00 1.97
CA ASN A 220 -6.03 21.58 0.75
C ASN A 220 -4.68 20.97 0.33
N THR A 221 -3.98 20.22 1.20
CA THR A 221 -2.76 19.48 0.82
C THR A 221 -3.04 18.04 0.40
N LEU A 222 -4.30 17.59 0.44
CA LEU A 222 -4.71 16.22 0.15
C LEU A 222 -5.42 16.09 -1.21
N GLU A 223 -5.25 17.06 -2.10
CA GLU A 223 -5.80 16.95 -3.46
C GLU A 223 -5.24 15.71 -4.17
N GLY A 224 -6.14 14.91 -4.77
CA GLY A 224 -5.79 13.63 -5.38
C GLY A 224 -5.38 12.53 -4.39
N PHE A 225 -5.68 12.69 -3.09
CA PHE A 225 -5.46 11.63 -2.10
C PHE A 225 -6.39 10.44 -2.30
N VAL A 226 -5.82 9.23 -2.28
CA VAL A 226 -6.54 7.96 -2.41
C VAL A 226 -6.27 7.09 -1.18
N SER A 227 -7.31 6.87 -0.38
CA SER A 227 -7.26 5.87 0.70
C SER A 227 -7.38 4.45 0.16
N GLN A 228 -7.08 3.46 1.00
CA GLN A 228 -7.27 2.05 0.67
C GLN A 228 -8.71 1.73 0.25
N ALA A 229 -9.72 2.33 0.90
CA ALA A 229 -11.10 2.13 0.48
C ALA A 229 -11.40 2.74 -0.90
N SER A 230 -10.88 3.96 -1.14
CA SER A 230 -11.09 4.67 -2.41
C SER A 230 -10.40 3.96 -3.57
N ASN A 231 -9.28 3.29 -3.31
CA ASN A 231 -8.55 2.48 -4.29
C ASN A 231 -9.42 1.35 -4.89
N PHE A 232 -10.28 0.68 -4.12
CA PHE A 232 -11.18 -0.36 -4.67
C PHE A 232 -12.15 0.20 -5.71
N LEU A 233 -12.67 1.41 -5.48
CA LEU A 233 -13.56 2.08 -6.43
C LEU A 233 -12.78 2.50 -7.70
N ILE A 234 -11.56 3.02 -7.55
CA ILE A 234 -10.70 3.44 -8.66
C ILE A 234 -10.32 2.24 -9.53
N LEU A 235 -9.86 1.14 -8.91
CA LEU A 235 -9.53 -0.10 -9.61
C LEU A 235 -10.73 -0.64 -10.39
N ARG A 236 -11.93 -0.62 -9.79
CA ARG A 236 -13.16 -1.02 -10.46
C ARG A 236 -13.44 -0.18 -11.71
N ILE A 237 -13.22 1.13 -11.65
CA ILE A 237 -13.43 2.03 -12.78
C ILE A 237 -12.40 1.80 -13.88
N LEU A 238 -11.11 1.73 -13.53
CA LEU A 238 -10.04 1.44 -14.47
C LEU A 238 -10.27 0.10 -15.19
N ALA A 239 -10.65 -0.93 -14.44
CA ALA A 239 -10.98 -2.25 -14.97
C ALA A 239 -12.16 -2.22 -15.95
N ARG A 240 -13.23 -1.48 -15.61
CA ARG A 240 -14.40 -1.35 -16.50
C ARG A 240 -14.11 -0.52 -17.75
N ARG A 241 -13.27 0.51 -17.63
CA ARG A 241 -12.77 1.28 -18.77
C ARG A 241 -11.82 0.46 -19.64
N ARG A 242 -11.18 -0.57 -19.07
CA ARG A 242 -10.09 -1.36 -19.67
C ARG A 242 -8.98 -0.47 -20.22
N ALA A 243 -8.64 0.54 -19.43
CA ALA A 243 -7.62 1.52 -19.75
C ALA A 243 -7.06 2.11 -18.46
N VAL A 244 -5.73 2.23 -18.39
CA VAL A 244 -5.05 3.00 -17.35
C VAL A 244 -4.44 4.24 -18.00
N PRO A 245 -4.92 5.46 -17.70
CA PRO A 245 -4.29 6.67 -18.20
C PRO A 245 -2.81 6.73 -17.84
N GLU A 246 -1.97 7.08 -18.81
CA GLU A 246 -0.52 7.16 -18.62
C GLU A 246 -0.13 8.21 -17.58
N ASN A 247 0.92 7.91 -16.80
CA ASN A 247 1.55 8.82 -15.86
C ASN A 247 0.60 9.38 -14.78
N MET A 248 -0.38 8.62 -14.31
CA MET A 248 -1.16 9.02 -13.13
C MET A 248 -0.36 8.82 -11.85
N ILE A 249 -0.22 9.89 -11.06
CA ILE A 249 0.44 9.84 -9.75
C ILE A 249 -0.56 10.33 -8.70
N PHE A 250 -1.00 9.43 -7.84
CA PHE A 250 -1.91 9.73 -6.73
C PHE A 250 -1.13 9.96 -5.44
N LEU A 251 -1.71 10.75 -4.54
CA LEU A 251 -1.23 10.89 -3.17
C LEU A 251 -1.83 9.77 -2.31
N VAL A 252 -1.03 9.08 -1.51
CA VAL A 252 -1.50 7.95 -0.67
C VAL A 252 -0.76 7.95 0.68
N PHE A 253 -1.16 7.06 1.58
CA PHE A 253 -0.36 6.71 2.76
C PHE A 253 0.46 5.44 2.52
N ASP A 254 1.71 5.44 3.00
CA ASP A 254 2.53 4.23 3.11
C ASP A 254 2.08 3.35 4.31
N GLY A 255 2.86 2.30 4.61
CA GLY A 255 2.63 1.42 5.76
C GLY A 255 2.66 2.14 7.11
N GLU A 256 3.53 3.15 7.24
CA GLU A 256 3.77 3.94 8.45
C GLU A 256 2.90 5.22 8.56
N LYS A 257 1.99 5.43 7.60
CA LYS A 257 1.06 6.56 7.50
C LYS A 257 1.72 7.90 7.16
N ASN A 258 2.88 7.85 6.49
CA ASN A 258 3.45 9.01 5.83
C ASN A 258 2.80 9.19 4.46
N LEU A 259 2.61 10.45 4.06
CA LEU A 259 2.18 10.76 2.70
C LEU A 259 3.27 10.36 1.72
N CYS A 260 2.88 9.71 0.63
CA CYS A 260 3.76 9.31 -0.45
C CYS A 260 2.97 9.18 -1.76
N GLN A 261 3.61 8.66 -2.81
CA GLN A 261 3.01 8.59 -4.14
C GLN A 261 2.64 7.16 -4.54
N SER A 262 1.62 7.03 -5.38
CA SER A 262 1.22 5.76 -5.99
C SER A 262 0.98 5.91 -7.49
N THR A 263 1.45 4.92 -8.25
CA THR A 263 1.28 4.83 -9.71
C THR A 263 0.43 3.62 -10.06
N TYR A 264 -0.16 3.66 -11.26
CA TYR A 264 -0.90 2.56 -11.85
C TYR A 264 -0.38 2.33 -13.26
N ASP A 265 -0.14 1.06 -13.59
CA ASP A 265 0.40 0.65 -14.87
C ASP A 265 -0.51 -0.41 -15.50
N GLU A 266 -0.73 -0.30 -16.81
CA GLU A 266 -1.50 -1.28 -17.58
C GLU A 266 -0.63 -2.52 -17.85
N LEU A 267 -1.13 -3.70 -17.46
CA LEU A 267 -0.52 -4.98 -17.82
C LEU A 267 -1.16 -5.60 -19.09
N GLY A 268 -2.22 -4.99 -19.60
CA GLY A 268 -2.96 -5.41 -20.78
C GLY A 268 -3.87 -6.62 -20.54
N PHE A 269 -4.27 -7.26 -21.63
CA PHE A 269 -5.10 -8.47 -21.59
C PHE A 269 -4.26 -9.73 -21.45
N GLN A 270 -4.70 -10.63 -20.58
CA GLN A 270 -4.09 -11.93 -20.37
C GLN A 270 -5.16 -13.02 -20.33
N MET A 271 -4.83 -14.20 -20.87
CA MET A 271 -5.69 -15.37 -20.77
C MET A 271 -5.42 -16.10 -19.46
N GLN A 272 -6.45 -16.24 -18.62
CA GLN A 272 -6.37 -17.00 -17.37
C GLN A 272 -7.35 -18.17 -17.38
N THR A 273 -6.93 -19.30 -16.80
CA THR A 273 -7.80 -20.46 -16.63
C THR A 273 -8.49 -20.38 -15.28
N ILE A 274 -9.81 -20.19 -15.29
CA ILE A 274 -10.65 -20.13 -14.09
C ILE A 274 -11.58 -21.35 -14.13
N GLY A 275 -11.30 -22.34 -13.28
CA GLY A 275 -12.00 -23.62 -13.32
C GLY A 275 -11.68 -24.40 -14.59
N GLN A 276 -12.67 -24.56 -15.47
CA GLN A 276 -12.51 -25.25 -16.77
C GLN A 276 -12.45 -24.28 -17.95
N ASP A 277 -12.73 -23.00 -17.71
CA ASP A 277 -12.82 -21.98 -18.75
C ASP A 277 -11.53 -21.18 -18.84
N THR A 278 -11.13 -20.83 -20.06
CA THR A 278 -10.09 -19.83 -20.30
C THR A 278 -10.75 -18.51 -20.64
N ILE A 279 -10.48 -17.49 -19.83
CA ILE A 279 -11.14 -16.18 -19.88
C ILE A 279 -10.08 -15.09 -20.01
N ASP A 280 -10.34 -14.10 -20.86
CA ASP A 280 -9.55 -12.87 -20.93
C ASP A 280 -9.79 -12.02 -19.69
N VAL A 281 -8.71 -11.68 -19.00
CA VAL A 281 -8.69 -10.73 -17.88
C VAL A 281 -7.86 -9.51 -18.24
N TYR A 282 -8.24 -8.35 -17.71
CA TYR A 282 -7.49 -7.10 -17.85
C TYR A 282 -6.66 -6.86 -16.59
N GLY A 283 -5.34 -6.74 -16.74
CA GLY A 283 -4.41 -6.57 -15.63
C GLY A 283 -4.04 -5.12 -15.36
N ILE A 284 -3.99 -4.75 -14.08
CA ILE A 284 -3.56 -3.44 -13.59
C ILE A 284 -2.55 -3.66 -12.47
N GLU A 285 -1.37 -3.08 -12.60
CA GLU A 285 -0.41 -2.99 -11.50
C GLU A 285 -0.57 -1.66 -10.77
N ARG A 286 -0.50 -1.69 -9.45
CA ARG A 286 -0.39 -0.49 -8.62
C ARG A 286 0.90 -0.56 -7.83
N THR A 287 1.68 0.52 -7.81
CA THR A 287 2.89 0.65 -6.99
C THR A 287 2.71 1.77 -5.97
N ILE A 288 3.19 1.57 -4.75
CA ILE A 288 3.36 2.63 -3.74
C ILE A 288 4.85 2.89 -3.56
N HIS A 289 5.24 4.15 -3.68
CA HIS A 289 6.62 4.63 -3.60
C HIS A 289 6.86 5.30 -2.24
N SER A 290 7.19 4.49 -1.24
CA SER A 290 7.55 4.98 0.10
C SER A 290 8.95 5.62 0.09
N GLU A 291 9.17 6.65 0.91
CA GLU A 291 10.52 7.19 1.15
C GLU A 291 11.31 6.35 2.16
N VAL A 292 10.61 5.58 3.00
CA VAL A 292 11.22 4.80 4.09
C VAL A 292 11.41 3.32 3.75
N ASP A 293 10.64 2.81 2.78
CA ASP A 293 10.63 1.40 2.37
C ASP A 293 10.86 1.25 0.86
N LEU A 294 11.21 0.04 0.42
CA LEU A 294 11.23 -0.29 -1.00
C LEU A 294 9.82 -0.15 -1.61
N PRO A 295 9.70 0.25 -2.89
CA PRO A 295 8.41 0.27 -3.57
C PRO A 295 7.70 -1.08 -3.51
N ILE A 296 6.41 -1.05 -3.22
CA ILE A 296 5.57 -2.24 -3.14
C ILE A 296 4.56 -2.20 -4.28
N SER A 297 4.55 -3.24 -5.12
CA SER A 297 3.64 -3.40 -6.25
C SER A 297 2.64 -4.51 -6.03
N TRP A 298 1.45 -4.32 -6.59
CA TRP A 298 0.36 -5.29 -6.58
C TRP A 298 -0.32 -5.38 -7.94
N GLN A 299 -0.47 -6.59 -8.46
CA GLN A 299 -1.13 -6.86 -9.72
C GLN A 299 -2.56 -7.32 -9.45
N ASN A 300 -3.51 -6.69 -10.12
CA ASN A 300 -4.93 -6.96 -10.00
C ASN A 300 -5.46 -7.31 -11.38
N TYR A 301 -6.19 -8.41 -11.49
CA TYR A 301 -6.75 -8.88 -12.75
C TYR A 301 -8.27 -8.84 -12.66
N PHE A 302 -8.92 -8.40 -13.74
CA PHE A 302 -10.35 -8.16 -13.73
C PHE A 302 -11.03 -8.77 -14.95
N LEU A 303 -12.22 -9.31 -14.72
CA LEU A 303 -13.16 -9.73 -15.74
C LEU A 303 -13.71 -8.52 -16.52
N ALA A 304 -14.36 -8.82 -17.64
CA ALA A 304 -14.97 -7.86 -18.55
C ALA A 304 -15.93 -6.85 -17.89
N ASP A 305 -16.60 -7.25 -16.81
CA ASP A 305 -17.54 -6.44 -16.04
C ASP A 305 -16.89 -5.70 -14.86
N GLY A 306 -15.57 -5.80 -14.73
CA GLY A 306 -14.73 -5.17 -13.72
C GLY A 306 -14.58 -5.96 -12.42
N ARG A 307 -15.11 -7.19 -12.34
CA ARG A 307 -14.97 -8.05 -11.14
C ARG A 307 -13.57 -8.63 -11.07
N SER A 308 -13.01 -8.69 -9.87
CA SER A 308 -11.71 -9.35 -9.61
C SER A 308 -11.81 -10.88 -9.66
#